data_AF-A0A7C9DRW4-F1
#
_entry.id   AF-A0A7C9DRW4-F1
#
_cell.length_a   1.000
_cell.length_b   1.000
_cell.length_c   1.000
_cell.angle_alpha   90.00
_cell.angle_beta   90.00
_cell.angle_gamma   90.00
#
_symmetry.space_group_name_H-M   'P 1'
#
loop_
_entity.id
_entity.type
_entity.pdbx_description
1 polymer ?
#
loop_
_entity_poly.entity_id
_entity_poly.type
_entity_poly.pdbx_seq_one_letter_code
_entity_poly.pdbx_strand_id
1 'polypeptide(L)'
;GLGKTLVSAGLASSVLLSPNSRPSKSSEFRYIKPVQTGFPSDSDSRFVFNKVSDIFRSRRVAGTSLIASNHVLKASASAAREVSGWYEEKTMEGEGDCLGSSRRLNCTTLCAWKEAVSPHLAVEREAGGVEDEERSE
;
A
#
# COMPACT_ATOMS: atom_id res chain seq x y z
N GLY A 1 7.66 14.30 -11.33
CA GLY A 1 6.60 13.38 -10.90
C GLY A 1 5.24 13.87 -11.38
N LEU A 2 4.42 13.02 -11.98
CA LEU A 2 3.10 13.37 -12.55
C LEU A 2 1.92 13.11 -11.60
N GLY A 3 2.18 12.83 -10.31
CA GLY A 3 1.10 12.59 -9.33
C GLY A 3 0.41 11.22 -9.40
N LYS A 4 1.00 10.20 -10.04
CA LYS A 4 0.41 8.85 -10.17
C LYS A 4 -0.08 8.27 -8.85
N THR A 5 0.75 8.35 -7.81
CA THR A 5 0.44 7.82 -6.47
C THR A 5 -0.72 8.57 -5.82
N LEU A 6 -0.84 9.88 -6.08
CA LEU A 6 -1.98 10.68 -5.64
C LEU A 6 -3.27 10.23 -6.33
N VAL A 7 -3.22 9.96 -7.64
CA VAL A 7 -4.37 9.41 -8.38
C VAL A 7 -4.80 8.06 -7.80
N SER A 8 -3.86 7.17 -7.50
CA SER A 8 -4.16 5.87 -6.85
C SER A 8 -4.81 6.04 -5.47
N ALA A 9 -4.30 6.95 -4.64
CA ALA A 9 -4.88 7.24 -3.33
C ALA A 9 -6.29 7.83 -3.44
N GLY A 10 -6.53 8.71 -4.42
CA GLY A 10 -7.85 9.29 -4.70
C GLY A 10 -8.85 8.22 -5.16
N LEU A 11 -8.44 7.33 -6.06
CA LEU A 11 -9.27 6.22 -6.52
C LEU A 11 -9.63 5.26 -5.38
N ALA A 12 -8.64 4.84 -4.59
CA ALA A 12 -8.85 4.00 -3.42
C ALA A 12 -9.82 4.64 -2.43
N SER A 13 -9.62 5.94 -2.15
CA SER A 13 -10.52 6.72 -1.29
C SER A 13 -11.93 6.81 -1.86
N SER A 14 -12.10 6.98 -3.16
CA SER A 14 -13.43 7.07 -3.79
C SER A 14 -14.19 5.75 -3.70
N VAL A 15 -13.51 4.62 -3.92
CA VAL A 15 -14.13 3.30 -3.85
C VAL A 15 -14.50 2.95 -2.41
N LEU A 16 -13.55 3.14 -1.49
CA LEU A 16 -13.74 2.77 -0.09
C LEU A 16 -14.62 3.76 0.66
N LEU A 17 -14.63 5.05 0.36
CA LEU A 17 -15.32 6.04 1.18
C LEU A 17 -16.64 6.52 0.56
N SER A 18 -17.15 5.79 -0.42
CA SER A 18 -18.43 6.11 -1.06
C SER A 18 -19.60 5.88 -0.08
N PRO A 19 -20.45 6.88 0.16
CA PRO A 19 -21.59 6.77 1.09
C PRO A 19 -22.69 5.83 0.58
N ASN A 20 -22.74 5.55 -0.73
CA ASN A 20 -23.77 4.73 -1.35
C ASN A 20 -23.47 3.22 -1.34
N SER A 21 -22.38 2.80 -0.70
CA SER A 21 -22.06 1.38 -0.55
C SER A 21 -23.08 0.72 0.38
N ARG A 22 -23.96 -0.13 -0.16
CA ARG A 22 -24.97 -0.84 0.62
C ARG A 22 -24.31 -1.66 1.76
N PRO A 23 -24.92 -1.71 2.95
CA PRO A 23 -24.33 -2.33 4.15
C PRO A 23 -24.11 -3.85 4.05
N SER A 24 -24.60 -4.50 3.00
CA SER A 24 -24.53 -5.95 2.84
C SER A 24 -23.25 -6.47 2.14
N LYS A 25 -22.31 -5.60 1.73
CA LYS A 25 -21.09 -6.03 1.02
C LYS A 25 -19.85 -5.32 1.57
N SER A 26 -18.92 -6.09 2.12
CA SER A 26 -17.58 -5.59 2.44
C SER A 26 -16.92 -5.07 1.15
N SER A 27 -16.46 -3.82 1.19
CA SER A 27 -15.74 -3.20 0.08
C SER A 27 -14.25 -3.39 0.32
N GLU A 28 -13.56 -4.05 -0.60
CA GLU A 28 -12.10 -4.21 -0.56
C GLU A 28 -11.47 -3.45 -1.74
N PHE A 29 -10.37 -2.75 -1.47
CA PHE A 29 -9.51 -2.16 -2.48
C PHE A 29 -8.08 -2.67 -2.29
N ARG A 30 -7.50 -3.23 -3.34
CA ARG A 30 -6.12 -3.71 -3.34
C ARG A 30 -5.24 -2.80 -4.17
N TYR A 31 -4.24 -2.22 -3.54
CA TYR A 31 -3.20 -1.43 -4.19
C TYR A 31 -1.92 -2.27 -4.30
N ILE A 32 -1.40 -2.46 -5.51
CA ILE A 32 -0.17 -3.21 -5.75
C ILE A 32 0.84 -2.29 -6.41
N LYS A 33 2.03 -2.21 -5.81
CA LYS A 33 3.23 -1.61 -6.40
C LYS A 33 4.23 -2.74 -6.69
N PRO A 34 4.37 -3.19 -7.95
CA PRO A 34 5.27 -4.30 -8.25
C PRO A 34 6.73 -4.01 -7.89
N VAL A 35 7.20 -2.78 -8.16
CA VAL A 35 8.61 -2.40 -8.02
C VAL A 35 8.71 -1.02 -7.38
N GLN A 36 9.45 -0.91 -6.28
CA GLN A 36 9.74 0.34 -5.57
C GLN A 36 11.25 0.54 -5.45
N THR A 37 11.74 1.72 -5.81
CA THR A 37 13.13 2.16 -5.57
C THR A 37 13.15 3.31 -4.57
N GLY A 38 14.27 3.61 -3.92
CA GLY A 38 14.33 4.62 -2.86
C GLY A 38 13.76 4.19 -1.50
N PHE A 39 13.45 2.90 -1.31
CA PHE A 39 12.81 2.37 -0.10
C PHE A 39 13.83 2.22 1.05
N PRO A 40 13.48 2.54 2.31
CA PRO A 40 12.15 2.85 2.83
C PRO A 40 11.79 4.34 2.81
N SER A 41 12.65 5.23 2.33
CA SER A 41 12.35 6.67 2.30
C SER A 41 11.14 6.95 1.38
N ASP A 42 11.20 6.39 0.17
CA ASP A 42 10.11 6.38 -0.80
C ASP A 42 9.31 5.08 -0.73
N SER A 43 7.99 5.21 -0.54
CA SER A 43 7.08 4.08 -0.58
C SER A 43 5.69 4.53 -1.03
N ASP A 44 5.35 4.20 -2.28
CA ASP A 44 4.03 4.48 -2.83
C ASP A 44 2.92 3.76 -2.04
N SER A 45 3.16 2.51 -1.64
CA SER A 45 2.19 1.71 -0.87
C SER A 45 1.92 2.33 0.51
N ARG A 46 2.97 2.79 1.21
CA ARG A 46 2.84 3.50 2.49
C ARG A 46 2.18 4.86 2.32
N PHE A 47 2.46 5.58 1.23
CA PHE A 47 1.77 6.83 0.92
C PHE A 47 0.26 6.61 0.74
N VAL A 48 -0.15 5.65 -0.09
CA VAL A 48 -1.57 5.33 -0.30
C VAL A 48 -2.23 4.91 1.00
N PHE A 49 -1.59 4.01 1.75
CA PHE A 49 -2.05 3.54 3.06
C PHE A 49 -2.32 4.71 4.04
N ASN A 50 -1.35 5.59 4.23
CA ASN A 50 -1.49 6.73 5.13
C ASN A 50 -2.51 7.74 4.62
N LYS A 51 -2.48 8.07 3.32
CA LYS A 51 -3.36 9.10 2.76
C LYS A 51 -4.83 8.69 2.82
N VAL A 52 -5.15 7.44 2.50
CA VAL A 52 -6.54 6.94 2.60
C VAL A 52 -6.98 6.90 4.06
N SER A 53 -6.09 6.48 4.98
CA SER A 53 -6.35 6.50 6.42
C SER A 53 -6.62 7.90 6.97
N ASP A 54 -5.85 8.90 6.53
CA ASP A 54 -6.05 10.30 6.88
C ASP A 54 -7.40 10.82 6.36
N ILE A 55 -7.74 10.50 5.10
CA ILE A 55 -9.00 10.91 4.50
C ILE A 55 -10.19 10.28 5.24
N PHE A 56 -10.11 8.98 5.58
CA PHE A 56 -11.13 8.29 6.36
C PHE A 56 -11.38 9.02 7.69
N ARG A 57 -10.31 9.31 8.45
CA ARG A 57 -10.39 10.06 9.72
C ARG A 57 -10.98 11.46 9.53
N SER A 58 -10.61 12.16 8.45
CA SER A 58 -11.11 13.51 8.18
C SER A 58 -12.59 13.56 7.81
N ARG A 59 -13.12 12.52 7.14
CA ARG A 59 -14.51 12.48 6.66
C ARG A 59 -15.52 12.04 7.71
N ARG A 60 -15.07 11.50 8.86
CA ARG A 60 -15.94 11.00 9.95
C ARG A 60 -17.09 10.14 9.41
N VAL A 61 -16.77 9.18 8.54
CA VAL A 61 -17.80 8.40 7.82
C VAL A 61 -18.56 7.51 8.80
N ALA A 62 -19.76 7.96 9.17
CA ALA A 62 -20.52 7.31 10.22
C ALA A 62 -20.90 5.86 9.89
N GLY A 63 -20.93 4.99 10.90
CA GLY A 63 -21.38 3.61 10.79
C GLY A 63 -20.53 2.69 9.91
N THR A 64 -19.27 3.06 9.62
CA THR A 64 -18.33 2.25 8.84
C THR A 64 -16.98 2.14 9.50
N SER A 65 -16.29 1.00 9.34
CA SER A 65 -14.89 0.84 9.75
C SER A 65 -13.98 0.63 8.54
N LEU A 66 -12.72 1.03 8.67
CA LEU A 66 -11.67 0.81 7.69
C LEU A 66 -10.55 0.00 8.32
N ILE A 67 -10.29 -1.19 7.76
CA ILE A 67 -9.09 -1.98 8.04
C ILE A 67 -8.12 -1.71 6.90
N ALA A 68 -6.97 -1.11 7.19
CA ALA A 68 -5.93 -0.83 6.23
C ALA A 68 -4.68 -1.64 6.57
N SER A 69 -4.04 -2.22 5.55
CA SER A 69 -2.75 -2.90 5.68
C SER A 69 -1.74 -2.37 4.66
N ASN A 70 -0.47 -2.40 5.01
CA ASN A 70 0.66 -2.12 4.13
C ASN A 70 1.72 -3.21 4.34
N HIS A 71 2.13 -3.87 3.25
CA HIS A 71 3.08 -4.98 3.30
C HIS A 71 4.14 -4.86 2.19
N VAL A 72 5.39 -5.12 2.51
CA VAL A 72 6.48 -5.31 1.54
C VAL A 72 6.89 -6.78 1.54
N LEU A 73 6.77 -7.46 0.39
CA LEU A 73 7.04 -8.91 0.32
C LEU A 73 8.53 -9.23 0.20
N LYS A 74 9.26 -8.47 -0.61
CA LYS A 74 10.70 -8.62 -0.84
C LYS A 74 11.36 -7.26 -0.82
N ALA A 75 12.51 -7.16 -0.16
CA ALA A 75 13.36 -5.98 -0.17
C ALA A 75 14.82 -6.42 -0.36
N SER A 76 15.64 -5.57 -1.00
CA SER A 76 17.09 -5.77 -1.05
C SER A 76 17.69 -5.80 0.36
N ALA A 77 18.87 -6.43 0.52
CA ALA A 77 19.53 -6.47 1.83
C ALA A 77 19.79 -5.06 2.40
N SER A 78 20.13 -4.11 1.53
CA SER A 78 20.33 -2.70 1.90
C SER A 78 19.05 -2.03 2.39
N ALA A 79 17.92 -2.27 1.72
CA ALA A 79 16.61 -1.77 2.11
C ALA A 79 16.10 -2.41 3.40
N ALA A 80 16.25 -3.74 3.52
CA ALA A 80 15.82 -4.53 4.67
C ALA A 80 16.45 -4.09 6.00
N ARG A 81 17.71 -3.62 5.96
CA ARG A 81 18.43 -3.17 7.16
C ARG A 81 17.91 -1.85 7.74
N GLU A 82 17.13 -1.08 6.98
CA GLU A 82 16.60 0.22 7.43
C GLU A 82 15.19 0.15 8.04
N VAL A 83 14.50 -0.99 7.92
CA VAL A 83 13.13 -1.15 8.41
C VAL A 83 13.05 -2.20 9.52
N SER A 84 12.42 -1.82 10.63
CA SER A 84 12.16 -2.71 11.78
C SER A 84 10.91 -3.60 11.60
N GLY A 85 10.18 -3.47 10.49
CA GLY A 85 8.97 -4.23 10.21
C GLY A 85 8.50 -4.03 8.77
N TRP A 86 8.05 -5.10 8.13
CA TRP A 86 7.65 -5.10 6.72
C TRP A 86 6.14 -5.08 6.53
N TYR A 87 5.39 -5.19 7.63
CA TYR A 87 3.94 -5.20 7.70
C TYR A 87 3.44 -4.16 8.69
N GLU A 88 2.44 -3.38 8.28
CA GLU A 88 1.72 -2.43 9.11
C GLU A 88 0.21 -2.65 8.90
N GLU A 89 -0.57 -2.60 9.98
CA GLU A 89 -2.03 -2.66 9.93
C GLU A 89 -2.65 -1.60 10.85
N LYS A 90 -3.76 -1.02 10.42
CA LYS A 90 -4.56 -0.06 11.18
C LYS A 90 -6.03 -0.41 11.03
N THR A 91 -6.73 -0.48 12.15
CA THR A 91 -8.19 -0.51 12.19
C THR A 91 -8.68 0.86 12.65
N MET A 92 -9.58 1.46 11.88
CA MET A 92 -10.16 2.77 12.15
C MET A 92 -11.68 2.65 12.16
N GLU A 93 -12.30 3.19 13.19
CA GLU A 93 -13.75 3.24 13.34
C GLU A 93 -14.27 4.61 12.92
N GLY A 94 -15.41 4.62 12.23
CA GLY A 94 -16.18 5.82 11.94
C GLY A 94 -16.97 6.29 13.15
N GLU A 95 -17.66 7.43 13.03
CA GLU A 95 -18.53 7.92 14.10
C GLU A 95 -19.85 7.11 14.19
N GLY A 96 -20.34 6.88 15.41
CA GLY A 96 -21.61 6.17 15.65
C GLY A 96 -21.51 4.64 15.57
N ASP A 97 -22.62 3.96 15.88
CA ASP A 97 -22.65 2.49 15.92
C ASP A 97 -22.35 1.88 14.55
N CYS A 98 -21.31 1.06 14.52
CA CYS A 98 -20.91 0.33 13.32
C CYS A 98 -21.98 -0.70 12.96
N LEU A 99 -22.74 -0.45 11.89
CA LEU A 99 -23.74 -1.36 11.31
C LEU A 99 -23.12 -2.61 10.65
N GLY A 100 -21.95 -3.07 11.11
CA GLY A 100 -21.23 -4.23 10.58
C GLY A 100 -20.53 -4.03 9.22
N SER A 101 -20.52 -2.80 8.67
CA SER A 101 -19.90 -2.52 7.38
C SER A 101 -18.41 -2.20 7.52
N SER A 102 -17.56 -3.22 7.39
CA SER A 102 -16.10 -3.06 7.35
C SER A 102 -15.58 -2.99 5.92
N ARG A 103 -14.69 -2.03 5.67
CA ARG A 103 -14.02 -1.83 4.39
C ARG A 103 -12.53 -2.13 4.53
N ARG A 104 -11.92 -2.65 3.48
CA ARG A 104 -10.52 -3.12 3.51
C ARG A 104 -9.66 -2.43 2.47
N LEU A 105 -8.55 -1.84 2.90
CA LEU A 105 -7.48 -1.36 2.05
C LEU A 105 -6.27 -2.28 2.22
N ASN A 106 -5.84 -2.94 1.15
CA ASN A 106 -4.65 -3.79 1.17
C ASN A 106 -3.59 -3.20 0.24
N CYS A 107 -2.59 -2.55 0.81
CA CYS A 107 -1.45 -1.99 0.08
C CYS A 107 -0.27 -2.97 0.10
N THR A 108 0.27 -3.31 -1.06
CA THR A 108 1.39 -4.26 -1.15
C THR A 108 2.45 -3.75 -2.11
N THR A 109 3.70 -3.74 -1.66
CA THR A 109 4.88 -3.62 -2.52
C THR A 109 5.48 -5.01 -2.70
N LEU A 110 5.64 -5.47 -3.95
CA LEU A 110 6.16 -6.82 -4.21
C LEU A 110 7.68 -6.87 -4.00
N CYS A 111 8.40 -5.94 -4.63
CA CYS A 111 9.85 -5.84 -4.54
C CYS A 111 10.30 -4.40 -4.29
N ALA A 112 11.25 -4.20 -3.38
CA ALA A 112 11.77 -2.90 -2.98
C ALA A 112 13.30 -2.82 -2.94
N TRP A 113 13.87 -1.70 -3.36
CA TRP A 113 15.30 -1.41 -3.38
C TRP A 113 15.61 -0.06 -2.74
N LYS A 114 16.81 0.09 -2.20
CA LYS A 114 17.22 1.25 -1.43
C LYS A 114 17.55 2.45 -2.28
N GLU A 115 18.31 2.27 -3.35
CA GLU A 115 18.75 3.36 -4.20
C GLU A 115 17.56 3.96 -4.95
N ALA A 116 17.48 5.28 -4.95
CA ALA A 116 16.45 6.04 -5.65
C ALA A 116 16.81 6.23 -7.14
N VAL A 117 17.04 5.12 -7.83
CA VAL A 117 17.40 5.06 -9.26
C VAL A 117 16.33 4.30 -10.05
N SER A 118 16.54 4.12 -11.36
CA SER A 118 15.70 3.25 -12.17
C SER A 118 15.77 1.80 -11.65
N PRO A 119 14.69 1.02 -11.74
CA PRO A 119 14.68 -0.36 -11.26
C PRO A 119 15.82 -1.25 -11.75
N HIS A 120 16.20 -1.13 -13.04
CA HIS A 120 17.29 -1.94 -13.60
C HIS A 120 18.63 -1.63 -12.92
N LEU A 121 18.94 -0.34 -12.69
CA LEU A 121 20.17 0.06 -11.99
C LEU A 121 20.14 -0.36 -10.51
N ALA A 122 18.97 -0.28 -9.86
CA ALA A 122 18.83 -0.69 -8.47
C ALA A 122 19.06 -2.19 -8.29
N VAL A 123 18.54 -3.01 -9.21
CA VAL A 123 18.79 -4.47 -9.24
C VAL A 123 20.27 -4.75 -9.46
N GLU A 124 20.88 -4.15 -10.48
CA GLU A 124 22.30 -4.36 -10.80
C GLU A 124 23.22 -4.06 -9.60
N ARG A 125 22.95 -2.96 -8.89
CA ARG A 125 23.78 -2.50 -7.78
C ARG A 125 23.55 -3.21 -6.45
N GLU A 126 22.32 -3.62 -6.17
CA GLU A 126 21.96 -4.13 -4.84
C GLU A 126 21.65 -5.63 -4.81
N ALA A 127 21.33 -6.25 -5.95
CA ALA A 127 21.05 -7.67 -6.02
C ALA A 127 22.25 -8.50 -6.49
N GLY A 128 23.30 -7.84 -7.02
CA GLY A 128 24.50 -8.51 -7.53
C GLY A 128 24.16 -9.58 -8.55
N GLY A 129 23.82 -9.17 -9.80
CA GLY A 129 23.55 -10.10 -10.90
C GLY A 129 22.52 -11.17 -10.55
N VAL A 130 21.23 -10.81 -10.56
CA VAL A 130 20.18 -11.84 -10.60
C VAL A 130 20.29 -12.49 -11.98
N GLU A 131 20.91 -13.67 -12.04
CA GLU A 131 20.76 -14.53 -13.21
C GLU A 131 19.28 -14.91 -13.30
N ASP A 132 18.66 -14.60 -14.45
CA ASP A 132 17.33 -15.10 -14.76
C ASP A 132 17.43 -16.63 -14.79
N GLU A 133 16.96 -17.31 -13.74
CA GLU A 133 16.71 -18.75 -13.83
C GLU A 133 15.56 -18.95 -14.84
N GLU A 134 15.94 -19.18 -16.09
CA GLU A 134 15.06 -19.77 -17.09
C GLU A 134 14.50 -21.07 -16.51
N ARG A 135 13.19 -21.04 -16.28
CA ARG A 135 12.36 -22.16 -15.90
C ARG A 135 12.65 -23.34 -16.83
N SER A 136 13.44 -24.30 -16.36
CA SER A 136 13.65 -25.57 -17.06
C SER A 136 12.44 -26.46 -16.80
N GLU A 137 11.78 -26.86 -17.89
CA GLU A 137 10.72 -27.89 -17.91
C GLU A 137 11.30 -29.30 -17.68
#